data_AF-A0A9L0I791-F1
#
_entry.id   AF-A0A9L0I791-F1
#
_cell.length_a   1.000
_cell.length_b   1.000
_cell.length_c   1.000
_cell.angle_alpha   90.00
_cell.angle_beta   90.00
_cell.angle_gamma   90.00
#
_symmetry.space_group_name_H-M   'P 1'
#
loop_
_entity.id
_entity.type
_entity.pdbx_description
1 polymer ?
#
loop_
_entity_poly.entity_id
_entity_poly.type
_entity_poly.pdbx_seq_one_letter_code
_entity_poly.pdbx_strand_id
1 'polypeptide(L)'
;MPNERIPHSNQPQEQECVQSQCVSSNEDMAIKQERDGSVEGEGSLPSCSSANGPSASAEGCPSEVPRRGPALLHIDRHQIQAVEPSAQALELQGLGVDVYDQDVLEQGVLQQVDSAIHEASCAAQLADAEKEYRSVLDDLTSCTTSLRQINKIIEQLSPQAATNRDINRKLDSVKRQKYNKEQQLKKITAKQKRLQAILGGAEVNIELDHAGLEEEAAGDGIN
;
A
#
# COMPACT_ATOMS: atom_id res chain seq x y z
N MET A 1 -64.58 4.60 30.68
CA MET A 1 -64.77 4.66 32.15
C MET A 1 -63.67 3.85 32.81
N PRO A 2 -63.12 4.29 33.96
CA PRO A 2 -61.94 5.18 33.92
C PRO A 2 -60.61 4.50 34.28
N ASN A 3 -59.56 5.32 34.44
CA ASN A 3 -58.15 4.93 34.37
C ASN A 3 -57.41 4.83 35.73
N GLU A 4 -56.14 4.43 35.64
CA GLU A 4 -55.07 4.29 36.65
C GLU A 4 -55.02 5.27 37.85
N ARG A 5 -54.29 4.84 38.90
CA ARG A 5 -53.38 5.71 39.66
C ARG A 5 -52.08 4.98 40.04
N ILE A 6 -50.95 5.57 39.66
CA ILE A 6 -49.62 5.33 40.24
C ILE A 6 -49.16 6.66 40.87
N PRO A 7 -48.59 6.69 42.08
CA PRO A 7 -48.14 7.94 42.71
C PRO A 7 -46.80 8.43 42.16
N HIS A 8 -46.71 9.76 42.03
CA HIS A 8 -45.61 10.51 41.40
C HIS A 8 -44.34 10.62 42.27
N SER A 9 -43.21 10.93 41.61
CA SER A 9 -42.12 11.74 42.16
C SER A 9 -41.66 12.71 41.07
N ASN A 10 -41.24 13.94 41.43
CA ASN A 10 -41.32 15.11 40.53
C ASN A 10 -40.00 15.90 40.34
N GLN A 11 -39.67 16.20 39.07
CA GLN A 11 -38.99 17.41 38.54
C GLN A 11 -37.60 17.83 39.10
N PRO A 12 -36.94 18.88 38.53
CA PRO A 12 -37.10 19.53 37.20
C PRO A 12 -35.93 19.17 36.24
N GLN A 13 -36.01 19.19 34.90
CA GLN A 13 -36.52 20.15 33.91
C GLN A 13 -35.58 21.36 33.64
N GLU A 14 -34.94 21.36 32.47
CA GLU A 14 -34.74 22.53 31.59
C GLU A 14 -34.89 22.08 30.12
N GLN A 15 -35.39 22.96 29.23
CA GLN A 15 -35.87 22.57 27.90
C GLN A 15 -36.04 23.79 26.95
N GLU A 16 -35.18 23.93 25.94
CA GLU A 16 -35.44 24.74 24.73
C GLU A 16 -34.56 24.17 23.60
N CYS A 17 -35.05 23.68 22.46
CA CYS A 17 -36.01 24.17 21.45
C CYS A 17 -35.35 25.11 20.40
N VAL A 18 -35.86 25.03 19.16
CA VAL A 18 -35.18 25.51 17.94
C VAL A 18 -35.63 26.90 17.51
N GLN A 19 -34.71 27.71 16.94
CA GLN A 19 -35.10 28.77 16.02
C GLN A 19 -34.07 29.07 14.93
N SER A 20 -34.60 29.44 13.76
CA SER A 20 -33.91 29.52 12.47
C SER A 20 -33.27 30.88 12.22
N GLN A 21 -32.22 30.93 11.39
CA GLN A 21 -32.27 31.72 10.14
C GLN A 21 -31.11 31.44 9.18
N CYS A 22 -31.42 31.40 7.88
CA CYS A 22 -30.45 31.57 6.80
C CYS A 22 -30.79 32.87 6.07
N VAL A 23 -29.85 33.82 6.00
CA VAL A 23 -29.85 34.92 5.02
C VAL A 23 -28.41 35.25 4.63
N SER A 24 -28.15 35.41 3.34
CA SER A 24 -26.83 35.75 2.78
C SER A 24 -26.54 37.25 2.80
N SER A 25 -25.25 37.62 2.67
CA SER A 25 -24.76 38.61 1.68
C SER A 25 -23.22 38.61 1.62
N ASN A 26 -22.66 39.11 0.50
CA ASN A 26 -21.22 39.07 0.16
C ASN A 26 -20.63 40.51 0.14
N GLU A 27 -19.42 40.66 -0.47
CA GLU A 27 -18.81 41.89 -1.02
C GLU A 27 -18.04 42.82 -0.04
N ASP A 28 -16.95 43.54 -0.40
CA ASP A 28 -15.80 43.32 -1.32
C ASP A 28 -14.63 44.27 -0.84
N MET A 29 -13.44 44.52 -1.42
CA MET A 29 -12.79 44.31 -2.73
C MET A 29 -11.27 44.06 -2.58
N ALA A 30 -10.64 43.36 -3.54
CA ALA A 30 -9.17 43.36 -3.73
C ALA A 30 -8.71 43.13 -5.21
N ILE A 31 -9.32 43.87 -6.14
CA ILE A 31 -8.89 44.14 -7.53
C ILE A 31 -7.43 43.80 -7.94
N LYS A 32 -7.29 43.12 -9.09
CA LYS A 32 -6.37 43.54 -10.16
C LYS A 32 -6.78 43.04 -11.56
N GLN A 33 -6.60 43.93 -12.54
CA GLN A 33 -6.71 43.71 -13.99
C GLN A 33 -5.48 42.93 -14.53
N GLU A 34 -5.36 42.45 -15.77
CA GLU A 34 -5.61 43.14 -17.06
C GLU A 34 -6.28 42.25 -18.15
N ARG A 35 -6.49 42.82 -19.36
CA ARG A 35 -7.42 42.35 -20.40
C ARG A 35 -6.95 42.70 -21.81
N ASP A 36 -6.77 41.70 -22.68
CA ASP A 36 -7.02 41.75 -24.14
C ASP A 36 -6.98 40.33 -24.72
N GLY A 37 -7.56 39.99 -25.88
CA GLY A 37 -8.38 40.75 -26.81
C GLY A 37 -9.15 39.80 -27.77
N SER A 38 -10.35 40.21 -28.21
CA SER A 38 -11.33 39.36 -28.90
C SER A 38 -11.17 39.25 -30.42
N VAL A 39 -11.45 38.08 -31.02
CA VAL A 39 -12.23 38.00 -32.27
C VAL A 39 -12.94 36.64 -32.44
N GLU A 40 -14.06 36.63 -33.15
CA GLU A 40 -14.94 35.47 -33.36
C GLU A 40 -14.61 34.68 -34.64
N GLY A 41 -15.18 33.47 -34.77
CA GLY A 41 -15.09 32.67 -35.98
C GLY A 41 -16.07 31.50 -35.98
N GLU A 42 -17.14 31.61 -36.76
CA GLU A 42 -18.06 30.48 -37.02
C GLU A 42 -17.40 29.43 -37.93
N GLY A 43 -17.80 28.16 -37.76
CA GLY A 43 -18.07 27.29 -38.91
C GLY A 43 -17.34 25.95 -39.01
N SER A 44 -18.02 25.07 -39.74
CA SER A 44 -17.55 23.83 -40.37
C SER A 44 -17.33 22.57 -39.51
N LEU A 45 -18.01 21.52 -39.96
CA LEU A 45 -17.86 20.13 -39.54
C LEU A 45 -16.49 19.56 -39.98
N PRO A 46 -15.90 18.58 -39.28
CA PRO A 46 -14.75 17.83 -39.77
C PRO A 46 -15.17 16.89 -40.91
N SER A 47 -15.17 17.39 -42.15
CA SER A 47 -15.44 16.59 -43.34
C SER A 47 -14.28 15.62 -43.62
N CYS A 48 -14.60 14.35 -43.89
CA CYS A 48 -13.61 13.28 -44.00
C CYS A 48 -12.81 13.36 -45.31
N SER A 49 -11.51 13.63 -45.20
CA SER A 49 -10.57 13.53 -46.33
C SER A 49 -9.84 12.18 -46.29
N SER A 50 -10.16 11.30 -47.24
CA SER A 50 -9.53 9.99 -47.39
C SER A 50 -8.45 10.02 -48.49
N ALA A 51 -7.21 9.73 -48.13
CA ALA A 51 -6.10 9.59 -49.08
C ALA A 51 -5.26 8.34 -48.76
N ASN A 52 -5.32 7.33 -49.62
CA ASN A 52 -4.56 6.08 -49.47
C ASN A 52 -3.11 6.25 -49.98
N GLY A 53 -2.13 5.72 -49.24
CA GLY A 53 -0.73 5.59 -49.64
C GLY A 53 -0.06 4.42 -48.89
N PRO A 54 0.58 3.44 -49.57
CA PRO A 54 0.86 2.14 -48.95
C PRO A 54 2.27 1.98 -48.34
N SER A 55 2.27 1.33 -47.17
CA SER A 55 3.23 0.30 -46.69
C SER A 55 4.75 0.50 -46.82
N ALA A 56 5.41 0.47 -45.66
CA ALA A 56 6.75 -0.10 -45.51
C ALA A 56 6.75 -1.03 -44.28
N SER A 57 7.27 -2.26 -44.42
CA SER A 57 7.37 -3.21 -43.31
C SER A 57 8.71 -3.05 -42.58
N ALA A 58 8.66 -3.08 -41.25
CA ALA A 58 9.82 -3.30 -40.40
C ALA A 58 9.39 -4.13 -39.19
N GLU A 59 9.83 -5.38 -39.12
CA GLU A 59 9.65 -6.19 -37.91
C GLU A 59 10.55 -5.65 -36.80
N GLY A 60 9.97 -5.54 -35.60
CA GLY A 60 10.63 -4.86 -34.49
C GLY A 60 9.63 -4.52 -33.40
N CYS A 61 9.01 -5.54 -32.81
CA CYS A 61 8.17 -5.36 -31.62
C CYS A 61 9.10 -5.29 -30.39
N PRO A 62 9.36 -4.10 -29.80
CA PRO A 62 9.85 -4.07 -28.44
C PRO A 62 8.76 -4.68 -27.55
N SER A 63 9.12 -5.63 -26.70
CA SER A 63 8.21 -6.11 -25.66
C SER A 63 7.86 -4.92 -24.76
N GLU A 64 6.69 -4.31 -24.98
CA GLU A 64 6.28 -3.16 -24.19
C GLU A 64 6.16 -3.57 -22.72
N VAL A 65 7.00 -2.97 -21.87
CA VAL A 65 6.83 -3.03 -20.42
C VAL A 65 5.41 -2.55 -20.13
N PRO A 66 4.52 -3.37 -19.54
CA PRO A 66 3.11 -3.03 -19.40
C PRO A 66 2.95 -1.65 -18.76
N ARG A 67 2.38 -0.70 -19.52
CA ARG A 67 2.12 0.65 -19.03
C ARG A 67 1.23 0.50 -17.79
N ARG A 68 1.69 1.05 -16.67
CA ARG A 68 1.10 0.86 -15.33
C ARG A 68 -0.21 1.63 -15.14
N GLY A 69 -1.17 1.40 -16.03
CA GLY A 69 -2.58 1.73 -15.80
C GLY A 69 -3.21 0.77 -14.78
N PRO A 70 -4.50 0.97 -14.45
CA PRO A 70 -5.25 0.02 -13.64
C PRO A 70 -5.25 -1.36 -14.30
N ALA A 71 -5.10 -2.42 -13.51
CA ALA A 71 -5.34 -3.77 -14.00
C ALA A 71 -6.84 -3.86 -14.37
N LEU A 72 -7.14 -4.13 -15.65
CA LEU A 72 -8.53 -4.18 -16.11
C LEU A 72 -9.18 -5.46 -15.59
N LEU A 73 -10.07 -5.29 -14.61
CA LEU A 73 -10.84 -6.39 -14.02
C LEU A 73 -11.77 -6.99 -15.08
N HIS A 74 -11.62 -8.29 -15.34
CA HIS A 74 -12.45 -9.03 -16.27
C HIS A 74 -13.48 -9.87 -15.50
N ILE A 75 -14.75 -9.73 -15.86
CA ILE A 75 -15.84 -10.57 -15.35
C ILE A 75 -16.03 -11.74 -16.32
N ASP A 76 -15.73 -12.94 -15.86
CA ASP A 76 -15.99 -14.17 -16.60
C ASP A 76 -17.40 -14.66 -16.29
N ARG A 77 -18.34 -14.41 -17.20
CA ARG A 77 -19.74 -14.82 -17.04
C ARG A 77 -19.92 -16.34 -17.04
N HIS A 78 -18.98 -17.11 -17.58
CA HIS A 78 -19.09 -18.57 -17.64
C HIS A 78 -18.78 -19.25 -16.28
N GLN A 79 -18.20 -18.51 -15.33
CA GLN A 79 -18.07 -18.93 -13.93
C GLN A 79 -19.34 -18.62 -13.10
N ILE A 80 -20.34 -17.95 -13.68
CA ILE A 80 -21.62 -17.64 -13.06
C ILE A 80 -22.66 -18.63 -13.58
N GLN A 81 -23.50 -19.18 -12.71
CA GLN A 81 -24.50 -20.17 -13.12
C GLN A 81 -25.61 -19.53 -13.98
N ALA A 82 -25.64 -19.90 -15.25
CA ALA A 82 -26.77 -19.62 -16.15
C ALA A 82 -27.98 -20.52 -15.82
N VAL A 83 -29.17 -20.06 -16.22
CA VAL A 83 -30.42 -20.81 -16.10
C VAL A 83 -30.45 -21.92 -17.16
N GLU A 84 -30.65 -23.16 -16.72
CA GLU A 84 -30.78 -24.35 -17.58
C GLU A 84 -31.80 -24.14 -18.72
N PRO A 85 -31.50 -24.53 -19.98
CA PRO A 85 -32.38 -24.29 -21.12
C PRO A 85 -33.82 -24.81 -20.96
N SER A 86 -34.04 -25.86 -20.16
CA SER A 86 -35.38 -26.39 -19.85
C SER A 86 -36.20 -25.52 -18.89
N ALA A 87 -35.56 -24.62 -18.14
CA ALA A 87 -36.18 -23.66 -17.23
C ALA A 87 -36.26 -22.23 -17.82
N GLN A 88 -35.55 -21.97 -18.92
CA GLN A 88 -35.65 -20.70 -19.66
C GLN A 88 -37.04 -20.52 -20.29
N ALA A 89 -37.50 -19.27 -20.38
CA ALA A 89 -38.71 -18.93 -21.12
C ALA A 89 -38.60 -19.39 -22.58
N LEU A 90 -39.67 -20.00 -23.12
CA LEU A 90 -39.68 -20.64 -24.44
C LEU A 90 -39.25 -19.70 -25.58
N GLU A 91 -39.51 -18.40 -25.44
CA GLU A 91 -39.14 -17.35 -26.39
C GLU A 91 -37.62 -17.09 -26.47
N LEU A 92 -36.87 -17.48 -25.45
CA LEU A 92 -35.40 -17.32 -25.37
C LEU A 92 -34.65 -18.59 -25.81
N GLN A 93 -35.32 -19.75 -25.77
CA GLN A 93 -34.73 -21.04 -26.11
C GLN A 93 -34.29 -21.06 -27.59
N GLY A 94 -33.06 -21.51 -27.84
CA GLY A 94 -32.50 -21.60 -29.19
C GLY A 94 -31.97 -20.27 -29.78
N LEU A 95 -32.07 -19.14 -29.07
CA LEU A 95 -31.48 -17.87 -29.52
C LEU A 95 -29.95 -17.79 -29.32
N GLY A 96 -29.35 -18.73 -28.61
CA GLY A 96 -27.90 -18.75 -28.34
C GLY A 96 -27.44 -17.69 -27.33
N VAL A 97 -28.33 -17.26 -26.44
CA VAL A 97 -28.04 -16.31 -25.35
C VAL A 97 -28.08 -17.01 -23.99
N ASP A 98 -27.13 -16.67 -23.13
CA ASP A 98 -27.13 -17.14 -21.75
C ASP A 98 -28.15 -16.32 -20.92
N VAL A 99 -29.15 -17.01 -20.37
CA VAL A 99 -30.11 -16.43 -19.42
C VAL A 99 -29.57 -16.63 -18.01
N TYR A 100 -29.69 -15.62 -17.14
CA TYR A 100 -29.25 -15.69 -15.75
C TYR A 100 -30.40 -15.29 -14.83
N ASP A 101 -30.44 -15.88 -13.63
CA ASP A 101 -31.19 -15.31 -12.52
C ASP A 101 -30.47 -14.03 -12.03
N GLN A 102 -31.24 -13.01 -11.62
CA GLN A 102 -30.66 -11.70 -11.28
C GLN A 102 -29.79 -11.77 -10.02
N ASP A 103 -30.26 -12.42 -8.95
CA ASP A 103 -29.54 -12.50 -7.69
C ASP A 103 -28.25 -13.33 -7.86
N VAL A 104 -28.33 -14.41 -8.65
CA VAL A 104 -27.18 -15.25 -9.00
C VAL A 104 -26.14 -14.47 -9.82
N LEU A 105 -26.57 -13.64 -10.77
CA LEU A 105 -25.68 -12.81 -11.58
C LEU A 105 -25.00 -11.73 -10.75
N GLU A 106 -25.76 -10.98 -9.95
CA GLU A 106 -25.21 -9.92 -9.10
C GLU A 106 -24.23 -10.49 -8.05
N GLN A 107 -24.60 -11.59 -7.37
CA GLN A 107 -23.73 -12.24 -6.39
C GLN A 107 -22.46 -12.83 -7.03
N GLY A 108 -22.55 -13.42 -8.22
CA GLY A 108 -21.40 -13.96 -8.95
C GLY A 108 -20.43 -12.87 -9.42
N VAL A 109 -20.96 -11.73 -9.90
CA VAL A 109 -20.15 -10.56 -10.28
C VAL A 109 -19.42 -9.98 -9.04
N LEU A 110 -20.14 -9.79 -7.93
CA LEU A 110 -19.54 -9.29 -6.69
C LEU A 110 -18.43 -10.21 -6.17
N GLN A 111 -18.65 -11.53 -6.16
CA GLN A 111 -17.64 -12.50 -5.72
C GLN A 111 -16.37 -12.46 -6.59
N GLN A 112 -16.50 -12.30 -7.91
CA GLN A 112 -15.34 -12.14 -8.80
C GLN A 112 -14.59 -10.82 -8.54
N VAL A 113 -15.31 -9.74 -8.24
CA VAL A 113 -14.70 -8.44 -7.90
C VAL A 113 -13.92 -8.52 -6.60
N ASP A 114 -14.51 -9.07 -5.53
CA ASP A 114 -13.84 -9.23 -4.23
C ASP A 114 -12.60 -10.14 -4.34
N SER A 115 -12.70 -11.25 -5.09
CA SER A 115 -11.60 -12.17 -5.32
C SER A 115 -10.44 -11.49 -6.06
N ALA A 116 -10.72 -10.78 -7.16
CA ALA A 116 -9.71 -10.06 -7.93
C ALA A 116 -9.06 -8.91 -7.14
N ILE A 117 -9.82 -8.21 -6.29
CA ILE A 117 -9.27 -7.19 -5.36
C ILE A 117 -8.34 -7.84 -4.33
N HIS A 118 -8.72 -8.98 -3.76
CA HIS A 118 -7.90 -9.70 -2.79
C HIS A 118 -6.60 -10.23 -3.43
N GLU A 119 -6.70 -10.90 -4.58
CA GLU A 119 -5.54 -11.41 -5.33
C GLU A 119 -4.58 -10.29 -5.73
N ALA A 120 -5.08 -9.18 -6.29
CA ALA A 120 -4.26 -8.02 -6.64
C ALA A 120 -3.59 -7.40 -5.41
N SER A 121 -4.27 -7.38 -4.26
CA SER A 121 -3.73 -6.88 -2.98
C SER A 121 -2.62 -7.79 -2.44
N CYS A 122 -2.80 -9.11 -2.49
CA CYS A 122 -1.79 -10.09 -2.10
C CYS A 122 -0.57 -10.06 -3.04
N ALA A 123 -0.79 -9.98 -4.35
CA ALA A 123 0.27 -9.85 -5.34
C ALA A 123 1.10 -8.57 -5.16
N ALA A 124 0.44 -7.43 -4.85
CA ALA A 124 1.12 -6.18 -4.51
C ALA A 124 1.97 -6.30 -3.24
N GLN A 125 1.40 -6.88 -2.16
CA GLN A 125 2.13 -7.11 -0.90
C GLN A 125 3.35 -8.00 -1.08
N LEU A 126 3.23 -9.09 -1.86
CA LEU A 126 4.36 -9.97 -2.18
C LEU A 126 5.43 -9.26 -3.00
N ALA A 127 5.04 -8.44 -4.00
CA ALA A 127 5.99 -7.68 -4.82
C ALA A 127 6.77 -6.62 -4.00
N ASP A 128 6.10 -5.89 -3.11
CA ASP A 128 6.78 -4.93 -2.22
C ASP A 128 7.62 -5.64 -1.15
N ALA A 129 7.18 -6.79 -0.61
CA ALA A 129 7.99 -7.63 0.29
C ALA A 129 9.26 -8.16 -0.41
N GLU A 130 9.18 -8.57 -1.67
CA GLU A 130 10.32 -9.06 -2.46
C GLU A 130 11.32 -7.92 -2.76
N LYS A 131 10.80 -6.73 -3.08
CA LYS A 131 11.58 -5.49 -3.25
C LYS A 131 12.28 -5.06 -1.96
N GLU A 132 11.59 -5.09 -0.82
CA GLU A 132 12.21 -4.85 0.48
C GLU A 132 13.26 -5.91 0.82
N TYR A 133 13.02 -7.18 0.49
CA TYR A 133 13.96 -8.27 0.73
C TYR A 133 15.27 -8.07 -0.04
N ARG A 134 15.20 -7.64 -1.32
CA ARG A 134 16.39 -7.24 -2.09
C ARG A 134 17.17 -6.11 -1.40
N SER A 135 16.49 -5.04 -1.00
CA SER A 135 17.13 -3.92 -0.27
C SER A 135 17.80 -4.37 1.04
N VAL A 136 17.23 -5.36 1.73
CA VAL A 136 17.78 -5.94 2.96
C VAL A 136 19.02 -6.80 2.70
N LEU A 137 19.15 -7.44 1.52
CA LEU A 137 20.37 -8.14 1.11
C LEU A 137 21.52 -7.18 0.76
N ASP A 138 21.20 -6.02 0.17
CA ASP A 138 22.18 -4.95 -0.09
C ASP A 138 22.69 -4.36 1.23
N ASP A 139 21.79 -4.04 2.16
CA ASP A 139 22.12 -3.60 3.52
C ASP A 139 22.96 -4.64 4.29
N LEU A 140 22.62 -5.93 4.18
CA LEU A 140 23.37 -7.04 4.76
C LEU A 140 24.81 -7.10 4.22
N THR A 141 24.95 -6.96 2.90
CA THR A 141 26.26 -6.99 2.20
C THR A 141 27.12 -5.77 2.57
N SER A 142 26.50 -4.59 2.64
CA SER A 142 27.11 -3.32 3.06
C SER A 142 27.56 -3.35 4.53
N CYS A 143 26.69 -3.82 5.43
CA CYS A 143 26.98 -3.96 6.85
C CYS A 143 28.11 -4.97 7.10
N THR A 144 28.05 -6.15 6.47
CA THR A 144 29.08 -7.20 6.58
C THR A 144 30.43 -6.71 6.05
N THR A 145 30.45 -5.95 4.95
CA THR A 145 31.68 -5.37 4.41
C THR A 145 32.24 -4.26 5.30
N SER A 146 31.38 -3.43 5.90
CA SER A 146 31.76 -2.44 6.90
C SER A 146 32.40 -3.10 8.13
N LEU A 147 31.80 -4.18 8.65
CA LEU A 147 32.34 -4.96 9.77
C LEU A 147 33.70 -5.59 9.44
N ARG A 148 33.89 -6.09 8.20
CA ARG A 148 35.20 -6.59 7.73
C ARG A 148 36.27 -5.49 7.74
N GLN A 149 35.92 -4.27 7.32
CA GLN A 149 36.83 -3.11 7.37
C GLN A 149 37.14 -2.69 8.82
N ILE A 150 36.14 -2.67 9.70
CA ILE A 150 36.29 -2.32 11.12
C ILE A 150 37.20 -3.34 11.84
N ASN A 151 37.04 -4.64 11.60
CA ASN A 151 37.94 -5.67 12.15
C ASN A 151 39.39 -5.47 11.66
N LYS A 152 39.60 -5.18 10.37
CA LYS A 152 40.93 -4.84 9.84
C LYS A 152 41.56 -3.61 10.52
N ILE A 153 40.77 -2.59 10.88
CA ILE A 153 41.27 -1.44 11.64
C ILE A 153 41.62 -1.83 13.09
N ILE A 154 40.84 -2.71 13.72
CA ILE A 154 41.15 -3.26 15.05
C ILE A 154 42.47 -4.04 15.01
N GLU A 155 42.66 -4.92 14.02
CA GLU A 155 43.90 -5.67 13.78
C GLU A 155 45.12 -4.75 13.60
N GLN A 156 44.97 -3.65 12.85
CA GLN A 156 46.05 -2.69 12.61
C GLN A 156 46.43 -1.85 13.84
N LEU A 157 45.45 -1.48 14.68
CA LEU A 157 45.70 -0.63 15.85
C LEU A 157 46.12 -1.42 17.11
N SER A 158 45.69 -2.68 17.25
CA SER A 158 45.91 -3.47 18.46
C SER A 158 47.37 -3.64 18.88
N PRO A 159 48.35 -3.91 17.98
CA PRO A 159 49.75 -4.07 18.36
C PRO A 159 50.40 -2.82 18.97
N GLN A 160 49.85 -1.63 18.68
CA GLN A 160 50.38 -0.34 19.12
C GLN A 160 49.59 0.27 20.30
N ALA A 161 48.43 -0.29 20.64
CA ALA A 161 47.59 0.20 21.73
C ALA A 161 48.22 0.03 23.13
N ALA A 162 49.09 -0.95 23.32
CA ALA A 162 49.80 -1.16 24.59
C ALA A 162 50.89 -0.09 24.86
N THR A 163 51.48 0.49 23.81
CA THR A 163 52.58 1.46 23.90
C THR A 163 52.15 2.90 23.64
N ASN A 164 50.99 3.13 23.03
CA ASN A 164 50.47 4.47 22.71
C ASN A 164 49.03 4.67 23.20
N ARG A 165 48.87 5.59 24.16
CA ARG A 165 47.58 5.91 24.83
C ARG A 165 46.50 6.39 23.87
N ASP A 166 46.85 7.16 22.84
CA ASP A 166 45.88 7.73 21.90
C ASP A 166 45.50 6.73 20.80
N ILE A 167 46.39 5.81 20.44
CA ILE A 167 46.04 4.62 19.66
C ILE A 167 45.08 3.73 20.45
N ASN A 168 45.29 3.53 21.76
CA ASN A 168 44.37 2.76 22.60
C ASN A 168 42.96 3.41 22.65
N ARG A 169 42.89 4.74 22.88
CA ARG A 169 41.64 5.51 22.80
C ARG A 169 40.93 5.37 21.45
N LYS A 170 41.68 5.41 20.34
CA LYS A 170 41.15 5.21 18.99
C LYS A 170 40.63 3.78 18.81
N LEU A 171 41.36 2.77 19.28
CA LEU A 171 40.96 1.37 19.25
C LEU A 171 39.64 1.15 20.02
N ASP A 172 39.46 1.76 21.20
CA ASP A 172 38.21 1.66 21.96
C ASP A 172 37.02 2.38 21.32
N SER A 173 37.26 3.41 20.50
CA SER A 173 36.24 4.01 19.64
C SER A 173 35.84 3.05 18.51
N VAL A 174 36.82 2.41 17.85
CA VAL A 174 36.58 1.42 16.79
C VAL A 174 35.90 0.15 17.33
N LYS A 175 36.22 -0.31 18.54
CA LYS A 175 35.47 -1.40 19.23
C LYS A 175 33.99 -1.04 19.44
N ARG A 176 33.68 0.20 19.82
CA ARG A 176 32.28 0.68 19.92
C ARG A 176 31.59 0.77 18.55
N GLN A 177 32.29 1.20 17.52
CA GLN A 177 31.77 1.18 16.14
C GLN A 177 31.46 -0.25 15.67
N LYS A 178 32.32 -1.22 15.99
CA LYS A 178 32.08 -2.65 15.75
C LYS A 178 30.78 -3.11 16.41
N TYR A 179 30.66 -2.93 17.72
CA TYR A 179 29.48 -3.33 18.48
C TYR A 179 28.19 -2.72 17.91
N ASN A 180 28.18 -1.41 17.63
CA ASN A 180 27.02 -0.73 17.05
C ASN A 180 26.64 -1.30 15.66
N LYS A 181 27.63 -1.68 14.84
CA LYS A 181 27.39 -2.32 13.54
C LYS A 181 26.94 -3.78 13.67
N GLU A 182 27.41 -4.52 14.68
CA GLU A 182 26.91 -5.87 14.99
C GLU A 182 25.45 -5.83 15.46
N GLN A 183 25.05 -4.81 16.24
CA GLN A 183 23.65 -4.61 16.59
C GLN A 183 22.79 -4.15 15.37
N GLN A 184 23.35 -3.36 14.43
CA GLN A 184 22.68 -3.10 13.15
C GLN A 184 22.49 -4.40 12.34
N LEU A 185 23.52 -5.24 12.25
CA LEU A 185 23.49 -6.52 11.54
C LEU A 185 22.35 -7.42 12.07
N LYS A 186 22.21 -7.56 13.39
CA LYS A 186 21.10 -8.32 14.00
C LYS A 186 19.73 -7.80 13.57
N LYS A 187 19.53 -6.47 13.53
CA LYS A 187 18.27 -5.86 13.07
C LYS A 187 17.99 -6.14 11.59
N ILE A 188 19.02 -6.08 10.73
CA ILE A 188 18.93 -6.44 9.31
C ILE A 188 18.54 -7.92 9.16
N THR A 189 19.21 -8.84 9.86
CA THR A 189 18.89 -10.28 9.83
C THR A 189 17.50 -10.60 10.39
N ALA A 190 17.02 -9.87 11.40
CA ALA A 190 15.65 -10.02 11.90
C ALA A 190 14.61 -9.62 10.83
N LYS A 191 14.82 -8.47 10.16
CA LYS A 191 13.98 -8.04 9.03
C LYS A 191 14.05 -9.02 7.85
N GLN A 192 15.24 -9.56 7.54
CA GLN A 192 15.43 -10.58 6.51
C GLN A 192 14.59 -11.82 6.79
N LYS A 193 14.62 -12.36 8.01
CA LYS A 193 13.82 -13.53 8.40
C LYS A 193 12.32 -13.27 8.31
N ARG A 194 11.85 -12.09 8.77
CA ARG A 194 10.44 -11.68 8.64
C ARG A 194 9.98 -11.68 7.18
N LEU A 195 10.73 -11.02 6.30
CA LEU A 195 10.39 -10.93 4.88
C LEU A 195 10.47 -12.30 4.18
N GLN A 196 11.46 -13.12 4.52
CA GLN A 196 11.59 -14.47 3.98
C GLN A 196 10.42 -15.38 4.36
N ALA A 197 9.83 -15.20 5.55
CA ALA A 197 8.65 -15.97 5.96
C ALA A 197 7.39 -15.57 5.15
N ILE A 198 7.16 -14.26 4.98
CA ILE A 198 6.08 -13.70 4.14
C ILE A 198 6.21 -14.22 2.70
N LEU A 199 7.41 -14.14 2.11
CA LEU A 199 7.69 -14.63 0.75
C LEU A 199 7.63 -16.16 0.62
N GLY A 200 7.79 -16.89 1.73
CA GLY A 200 7.72 -18.35 1.77
C GLY A 200 6.31 -18.91 1.94
N GLY A 201 5.27 -18.07 1.96
CA GLY A 201 3.89 -18.50 2.23
C GLY A 201 3.66 -18.97 3.68
N ALA A 202 4.61 -18.71 4.59
CA ALA A 202 4.41 -18.95 6.01
C ALA A 202 3.65 -17.75 6.59
N GLU A 203 2.37 -17.92 6.90
CA GLU A 203 1.54 -16.94 7.60
C GLU A 203 2.01 -16.72 9.03
N VAL A 204 3.13 -16.00 9.17
CA VAL A 204 3.56 -15.52 10.48
C VAL A 204 2.66 -14.36 10.85
N ASN A 205 1.69 -14.64 11.71
CA ASN A 205 0.96 -13.65 12.49
C ASN A 205 1.97 -12.92 13.41
N ILE A 206 2.67 -11.92 12.85
CA ILE A 206 3.60 -11.07 13.58
C ILE A 206 2.78 -10.01 14.29
N GLU A 207 2.11 -10.44 15.37
CA GLU A 207 1.80 -9.54 16.47
C GLU A 207 3.11 -8.86 16.90
N LEU A 208 3.07 -7.54 17.01
CA LEU A 208 4.27 -6.70 17.02
C LEU A 208 4.87 -6.61 18.43
N ASP A 209 5.23 -7.76 19.01
CA ASP A 209 5.81 -7.80 20.35
C ASP A 209 7.23 -7.25 20.36
N HIS A 210 7.30 -5.94 20.52
CA HIS A 210 8.53 -5.15 20.62
C HIS A 210 8.82 -4.72 22.07
N ALA A 211 8.21 -5.39 23.06
CA ALA A 211 8.56 -5.25 24.48
C ALA A 211 9.69 -6.23 24.88
N GLY A 212 10.48 -5.89 25.90
CA GLY A 212 11.41 -6.83 26.52
C GLY A 212 12.84 -6.89 25.97
N LEU A 213 13.50 -5.74 25.77
CA LEU A 213 14.98 -5.64 25.79
C LEU A 213 15.46 -4.40 26.56
N GLU A 214 14.85 -4.17 27.73
CA GLU A 214 15.51 -3.47 28.84
C GLU A 214 15.93 -4.51 29.90
N GLU A 215 16.80 -4.10 30.83
CA GLU A 215 17.30 -4.91 31.95
C GLU A 215 18.06 -6.21 31.58
N GLU A 216 19.36 -6.06 31.30
CA GLU A 216 20.33 -6.56 32.29
C GLU A 216 21.69 -5.87 32.11
N ALA A 217 21.97 -4.94 33.02
CA ALA A 217 23.24 -4.27 33.18
C ALA A 217 23.44 -3.95 34.66
N ALA A 218 23.22 -4.96 35.53
CA ALA A 218 23.52 -4.88 36.95
C ALA A 218 24.96 -4.37 37.17
N GLY A 219 25.05 -3.11 37.60
CA GLY A 219 26.33 -2.45 37.89
C GLY A 219 26.84 -2.90 39.25
N ASP A 220 27.53 -4.03 39.30
CA ASP A 220 28.16 -4.50 40.52
C ASP A 220 29.49 -3.78 40.77
N GLY A 221 29.67 -3.31 41.98
CA GLY A 221 30.86 -2.60 42.43
C GLY A 221 31.03 -2.75 43.93
N ILE A 222 32.21 -2.35 44.42
CA ILE A 222 32.60 -2.44 45.83
C ILE A 222 32.90 -3.88 46.30
N ASN A 223 34.12 -4.35 46.02
CA ASN A 223 35.14 -4.57 47.05
C ASN A 223 36.54 -4.52 46.43
#